data_AF-A0A0W8FIZ6-F1
#
_entry.id   AF-A0A0W8FIZ6-F1
#
_cell.length_a   1.000
_cell.length_b   1.000
_cell.length_c   1.000
_cell.angle_alpha   90.00
_cell.angle_beta   90.00
_cell.angle_gamma   90.00
#
_symmetry.space_group_name_H-M   'P 1'
#
loop_
_entity.id
_entity.type
_entity.pdbx_description
1 polymer ?
#
loop_
_entity_poly.entity_id
_entity_poly.type
_entity_poly.pdbx_seq_one_letter_code
_entity_poly.pdbx_strand_id
1 'polypeptide(L)'
;MSIHGPRIPASVPYGPARGQPNPHADRRIIKVCDQEFELQVQVGTILLELEDESFIPVMREACEEVFTEYSYQFQVGRFMKTQPSITDYAKYGPDADKQILGLCDPNRKEGPIIIQETK
;
A
#
# COMPACT_ATOMS: atom_id res chain seq x y z
N MET A 1 3.10 -6.28 1.84
CA MET A 1 2.77 -5.51 0.61
C MET A 1 2.29 -4.12 1.00
N SER A 2 2.78 -3.07 0.35
CA SER A 2 2.29 -1.69 0.50
C SER A 2 1.90 -1.12 -0.86
N ILE A 3 0.78 -0.39 -0.92
CA ILE A 3 0.29 0.27 -2.12
C ILE A 3 0.39 1.78 -1.92
N HIS A 4 1.13 2.46 -2.79
CA HIS A 4 1.37 3.89 -2.71
C HIS A 4 0.84 4.63 -3.94
N GLY A 5 0.39 5.86 -3.70
CA GLY A 5 0.00 6.82 -4.72
C GLY A 5 -0.85 7.96 -4.14
N PRO A 6 -1.36 8.87 -4.98
CA PRO A 6 -2.22 9.96 -4.56
C PRO A 6 -3.44 9.47 -3.78
N ARG A 7 -3.75 10.11 -2.66
CA ARG A 7 -4.88 9.72 -1.80
C ARG A 7 -6.21 10.02 -2.48
N ILE A 8 -7.14 9.07 -2.44
CA ILE A 8 -8.54 9.22 -2.85
C ILE A 8 -9.41 9.23 -1.57
N PRO A 9 -9.62 10.41 -0.94
CA PRO A 9 -10.38 10.49 0.29
C PRO A 9 -11.87 10.21 0.05
N ALA A 10 -12.56 9.69 1.07
CA ALA A 10 -14.00 9.43 1.03
C ALA A 10 -14.85 10.70 0.87
N SER A 11 -14.39 11.80 1.46
CA SER A 11 -15.03 13.10 1.38
C SER A 11 -14.05 14.16 0.88
N VAL A 12 -14.60 15.21 0.26
CA VAL A 12 -13.81 16.33 -0.27
C VAL A 12 -13.10 17.03 0.90
N PRO A 13 -11.76 17.08 0.91
CA PRO A 13 -11.01 17.58 2.06
C PRO A 13 -11.00 19.11 2.17
N TYR A 14 -11.05 19.82 1.04
CA TYR A 14 -10.94 21.28 0.97
C TYR A 14 -11.82 21.88 -0.13
N GLY A 15 -12.10 23.17 -0.03
CA GLY A 15 -12.89 23.92 -1.02
C GLY A 15 -14.40 23.99 -0.72
N PRO A 16 -15.21 24.51 -1.65
CA PRO A 16 -16.63 24.79 -1.43
C PRO A 16 -17.48 23.54 -1.13
N ALA A 17 -17.11 22.40 -1.70
CA ALA A 17 -17.80 21.11 -1.50
C ALA A 17 -17.24 20.31 -0.30
N ARG A 18 -16.47 20.95 0.59
CA ARG A 18 -15.84 20.27 1.73
C ARG A 18 -16.87 19.48 2.55
N GLY A 19 -16.52 18.23 2.86
CA GLY A 19 -17.37 17.31 3.62
C GLY A 19 -18.41 16.55 2.80
N GLN A 20 -18.62 16.91 1.53
CA GLN A 20 -19.45 16.12 0.62
C GLN A 20 -18.72 14.84 0.17
N PRO A 21 -19.44 13.79 -0.25
CA PRO A 21 -18.84 12.59 -0.83
C PRO A 21 -17.95 12.93 -2.03
N ASN A 22 -16.77 12.31 -2.09
CA ASN A 22 -15.86 12.49 -3.22
C ASN A 22 -16.31 11.63 -4.41
N PRO A 23 -16.69 12.22 -5.56
CA PRO A 23 -17.20 11.47 -6.72
C PRO A 23 -16.09 10.83 -7.58
N HIS A 24 -14.93 10.52 -7.00
CA HIS A 24 -13.79 9.99 -7.74
C HIS A 24 -14.09 8.57 -8.25
N ALA A 25 -14.06 8.36 -9.56
CA ALA A 25 -14.45 7.10 -10.21
C ALA A 25 -13.63 5.88 -9.74
N ASP A 26 -12.35 6.10 -9.40
CA ASP A 26 -11.46 5.03 -8.94
C ASP A 26 -11.68 4.63 -7.47
N ARG A 27 -12.59 5.27 -6.74
CA ARG A 27 -12.99 4.84 -5.40
C ARG A 27 -13.93 3.63 -5.49
N ARG A 28 -13.33 2.47 -5.72
CA ARG A 28 -14.03 1.19 -5.91
C ARG A 28 -13.55 0.13 -4.94
N ILE A 29 -14.41 -0.85 -4.70
CA ILE A 29 -14.06 -2.07 -3.98
C ILE A 29 -13.32 -2.98 -4.95
N ILE A 30 -12.17 -3.48 -4.53
CA ILE A 30 -11.44 -4.54 -5.24
C ILE A 30 -11.37 -5.78 -4.37
N LYS A 31 -11.36 -6.95 -5.02
CA LYS A 31 -11.16 -8.23 -4.36
C LYS A 31 -9.70 -8.63 -4.51
N VAL A 32 -9.01 -8.87 -3.41
CA VAL A 32 -7.66 -9.43 -3.38
C VAL A 32 -7.67 -10.69 -2.52
N CYS A 33 -7.22 -11.80 -3.10
CA CYS A 33 -7.46 -13.14 -2.57
C CYS A 33 -8.97 -13.33 -2.31
N ASP A 34 -9.39 -13.56 -1.07
CA ASP A 34 -10.79 -13.69 -0.67
C ASP A 34 -11.32 -12.53 0.17
N GLN A 35 -10.64 -11.39 0.12
CA GLN A 35 -11.03 -10.21 0.87
C GLN A 35 -11.37 -9.04 -0.06
N GLU A 36 -12.48 -8.38 0.25
CA GLU A 36 -12.90 -7.15 -0.40
C GLU A 36 -12.36 -5.94 0.37
N PHE A 37 -11.78 -4.98 -0.34
CA PHE A 37 -11.38 -3.71 0.25
C PHE A 37 -11.58 -2.54 -0.70
N GLU A 38 -11.87 -1.38 -0.12
CA GLU A 38 -12.04 -0.14 -0.85
C GLU A 38 -10.67 0.50 -1.15
N LEU A 39 -10.42 0.85 -2.42
CA LEU A 39 -9.22 1.58 -2.81
C LEU A 39 -9.23 3.00 -2.21
N GLN A 40 -8.24 3.27 -1.37
CA GLN A 40 -8.04 4.58 -0.73
C GLN A 40 -7.00 5.46 -1.45
N VAL A 41 -6.29 4.90 -2.44
CA VAL A 41 -5.22 5.56 -3.20
C VAL A 41 -5.35 5.21 -4.68
N GLN A 42 -4.96 6.15 -5.54
CA GLN A 42 -4.74 5.88 -6.94
C GLN A 42 -3.41 5.11 -7.06
N VAL A 43 -3.48 3.82 -7.36
CA VAL A 43 -2.30 2.94 -7.36
C VAL A 43 -1.26 3.42 -8.37
N GLY A 44 -0.08 3.79 -7.88
CA GLY A 44 1.07 4.17 -8.72
C GLY A 44 2.33 3.37 -8.41
N THR A 45 2.46 2.85 -7.19
CA THR A 45 3.59 2.00 -6.80
C THR A 45 3.11 0.88 -5.90
N ILE A 46 3.54 -0.33 -6.22
CA ILE A 46 3.29 -1.52 -5.42
C ILE A 46 4.64 -1.96 -4.87
N LEU A 47 4.76 -1.95 -3.54
CA LEU A 47 5.95 -2.41 -2.84
C LEU A 47 5.69 -3.79 -2.26
N LEU A 48 6.51 -4.75 -2.66
CA LEU A 48 6.41 -6.14 -2.23
C LEU A 48 7.65 -6.51 -1.45
N GLU A 49 7.42 -7.18 -0.33
CA GLU A 49 8.47 -7.82 0.45
C GLU A 49 8.43 -9.30 0.10
N LEU A 50 9.58 -9.82 -0.29
CA LEU A 50 9.75 -11.21 -0.70
C LEU A 50 10.60 -11.92 0.35
N GLU A 51 10.22 -13.15 0.68
CA GLU A 51 11.03 -14.01 1.55
C GLU A 51 12.31 -14.45 0.84
N ASP A 52 12.25 -14.63 -0.49
CA ASP A 52 13.37 -15.07 -1.32
C ASP A 52 13.34 -14.44 -2.72
N GLU A 53 14.52 -14.36 -3.35
CA GLU A 53 14.68 -13.81 -4.70
C GLU A 53 14.15 -14.74 -5.80
N SER A 54 13.93 -16.03 -5.50
CA SER A 54 13.37 -17.01 -6.45
C SER A 54 11.99 -16.63 -7.00
N PHE A 55 11.25 -15.74 -6.33
CA PHE A 55 9.95 -15.25 -6.80
C PHE A 55 10.06 -14.16 -7.87
N ILE A 56 11.22 -13.50 -8.01
CA ILE A 56 11.43 -12.38 -8.96
C ILE A 56 11.06 -12.73 -10.41
N PRO A 57 11.42 -13.90 -10.97
CA PRO A 57 11.06 -14.26 -12.34
C PRO A 57 9.55 -14.37 -12.55
N VAL A 58 8.84 -15.03 -11.64
CA VAL A 58 7.38 -15.19 -11.69
C VAL A 58 6.68 -13.84 -11.58
N MET A 59 7.19 -12.96 -10.69
CA MET A 59 6.69 -11.61 -10.55
C MET A 59 6.84 -10.79 -11.83
N ARG A 60 8.00 -10.92 -12.50
CA ARG A 60 8.26 -10.23 -13.76
C ARG A 60 7.31 -10.69 -14.86
N GLU A 61 7.13 -12.01 -15.00
CA GLU A 61 6.20 -12.59 -15.96
C GLU A 61 4.76 -12.08 -15.73
N ALA A 62 4.30 -12.10 -14.47
CA ALA A 62 2.98 -11.56 -14.13
C ALA A 62 2.85 -10.06 -14.45
N CYS A 63 3.90 -9.26 -14.23
CA CYS A 63 3.89 -7.85 -14.62
C CYS A 63 3.85 -7.66 -16.14
N GLU A 64 4.57 -8.48 -16.91
CA GLU A 64 4.55 -8.43 -18.38
C GLU A 64 3.19 -8.83 -18.96
N GLU A 65 2.51 -9.80 -18.35
CA GLU A 65 1.15 -10.21 -18.74
C GLU A 65 0.10 -9.14 -18.42
N VAL A 66 0.20 -8.50 -17.25
CA VAL A 66 -0.80 -7.53 -16.78
C VAL A 66 -0.59 -6.14 -17.38
N PHE A 67 0.65 -5.65 -17.42
CA PHE A 67 0.99 -4.29 -17.84
C PHE A 67 1.36 -4.25 -19.33
N THR A 68 0.44 -4.69 -20.19
CA THR A 68 0.63 -4.70 -21.64
C THR A 68 0.39 -3.33 -22.28
N GLU A 69 -0.51 -2.53 -21.70
CA GLU A 69 -0.92 -1.22 -22.25
C GLU A 69 -0.20 -0.02 -21.62
N TYR A 70 0.56 -0.24 -20.55
CA TYR A 70 1.19 0.83 -19.77
C TYR A 70 2.65 0.51 -19.48
N SER A 71 3.49 1.54 -19.46
CA SER A 71 4.87 1.38 -19.00
C SER A 71 4.91 1.19 -17.48
N TYR A 72 5.76 0.27 -17.03
CA TYR A 72 6.02 0.06 -15.62
C TYR A 72 7.53 0.00 -15.37
N GLN A 73 7.93 0.23 -14.12
CA GLN A 73 9.31 0.05 -13.68
C GLN A 73 9.37 -1.04 -12.62
N PHE A 74 10.20 -2.05 -12.85
CA PHE A 74 10.45 -3.12 -11.89
C PHE A 74 11.80 -2.89 -11.21
N GLN A 75 11.79 -2.58 -9.91
CA GLN A 75 13.01 -2.37 -9.12
C GLN A 75 13.13 -3.45 -8.05
N VAL A 76 14.29 -4.09 -7.98
CA VAL A 76 14.64 -5.00 -6.90
C VAL A 76 15.62 -4.28 -5.98
N GLY A 77 15.31 -4.24 -4.70
CA GLY A 77 16.13 -3.54 -3.73
C GLY A 77 15.50 -3.52 -2.35
N ARG A 78 16.21 -2.90 -1.42
CA ARG A 78 15.78 -2.77 -0.03
C ARG A 78 15.13 -1.40 0.19
N PHE A 79 13.81 -1.39 0.23
CA PHE A 79 13.02 -0.17 0.38
C PHE A 79 12.46 0.03 1.79
N MET A 80 12.31 -1.06 2.54
CA MET A 80 11.85 -1.03 3.93
C MET A 80 13.01 -0.71 4.89
N LYS A 81 12.69 0.02 5.97
CA LYS A 81 13.67 0.34 7.02
C LYS A 81 14.14 -0.94 7.71
N THR A 82 15.43 -1.02 8.01
CA THR A 82 16.03 -2.12 8.78
C THR A 82 15.99 -1.89 10.28
N GLN A 83 15.92 -0.62 10.68
CA GLN A 83 15.97 -0.20 12.08
C GLN A 83 14.88 0.85 12.33
N PRO A 84 14.23 0.82 13.51
CA PRO A 84 13.25 1.84 13.90
C PRO A 84 13.90 3.22 13.98
N SER A 85 13.21 4.25 13.48
CA SER A 85 13.62 5.63 13.74
C SER A 85 13.03 6.17 15.05
N ILE A 86 13.55 7.31 15.51
CA ILE A 86 13.01 8.01 16.70
C ILE A 86 11.51 8.32 16.54
N THR A 87 11.07 8.64 15.32
CA THR A 87 9.66 8.88 15.02
C THR A 87 8.81 7.63 15.16
N ASP A 88 9.36 6.45 14.81
CA ASP A 88 8.66 5.19 14.95
C ASP A 88 8.52 4.83 16.45
N TYR A 89 9.57 5.04 17.24
CA TYR A 89 9.53 4.90 18.70
C TYR A 89 8.48 5.82 19.34
N ALA A 90 8.39 7.08 18.91
CA ALA A 90 7.41 8.03 19.44
C ALA A 90 5.95 7.65 19.12
N LYS A 91 5.72 6.86 18.05
CA LYS A 91 4.37 6.46 17.61
C LYS A 91 3.92 5.12 18.17
N TYR A 92 4.82 4.14 18.16
CA TYR A 92 4.50 2.76 18.51
C TYR A 92 5.03 2.35 19.89
N GLY A 93 5.91 3.18 20.49
CA GLY A 93 6.54 2.90 21.78
C GLY A 93 7.81 2.03 21.65
N PRO A 94 8.44 1.69 22.80
CA PRO A 94 9.65 0.87 22.85
C PRO A 94 9.46 -0.56 22.33
N ASP A 95 8.26 -1.12 22.46
CA ASP A 95 7.93 -2.50 22.12
C ASP A 95 7.23 -2.62 20.76
N ALA A 96 7.52 -1.71 19.83
CA ALA A 96 6.94 -1.71 18.49
C ALA A 96 7.28 -3.01 17.73
N ASP A 97 6.27 -3.63 17.12
CA ASP A 97 6.47 -4.80 16.27
C ASP A 97 7.34 -4.44 15.06
N LYS A 98 8.47 -5.13 14.93
CA LYS A 98 9.45 -4.90 13.86
C LYS A 98 8.87 -5.16 12.48
N GLN A 99 7.86 -6.01 12.35
CA GLN A 99 7.20 -6.32 11.09
C GLN A 99 6.30 -5.18 10.59
N ILE A 100 5.86 -4.29 11.49
CA ILE A 100 4.98 -3.16 11.18
C ILE A 100 5.80 -1.88 10.90
N LEU A 101 7.05 -1.83 11.36
CA LEU A 101 7.93 -0.68 11.18
C LEU A 101 8.17 -0.37 9.71
N GLY A 102 7.80 0.84 9.29
CA GLY A 102 7.97 1.31 7.90
C GLY A 102 6.90 0.84 6.92
N LEU A 103 5.94 0.00 7.35
CA LEU A 103 4.86 -0.50 6.50
C LEU A 103 3.73 0.53 6.35
N CYS A 104 3.45 1.29 7.41
CA CYS A 104 2.40 2.31 7.43
C CYS A 104 2.94 3.72 7.27
N ASP A 105 2.20 4.54 6.51
CA ASP A 105 2.47 5.98 6.44
C ASP A 105 2.37 6.58 7.86
N PRO A 106 3.42 7.27 8.35
CA PRO A 106 3.41 7.91 9.65
C PRO A 106 2.21 8.83 9.89
N ASN A 107 1.67 9.48 8.86
CA ASN A 107 0.55 10.42 9.00
C ASN A 107 -0.83 9.77 8.97
N ARG A 108 -0.90 8.45 8.75
CA ARG A 108 -2.17 7.72 8.72
C ARG A 108 -2.67 7.49 10.15
N LYS A 109 -3.92 7.84 10.41
CA LYS A 109 -4.59 7.62 11.71
C LYS A 109 -5.15 6.20 11.85
N GLU A 110 -5.39 5.53 10.73
CA GLU A 110 -5.90 4.17 10.65
C GLU A 110 -4.73 3.17 10.51
N GLY A 111 -4.79 2.07 11.25
CA GLY A 111 -3.80 0.98 11.18
C GLY A 111 -3.81 0.26 9.82
N PRO A 112 -2.77 -0.53 9.51
CA PRO A 112 -2.69 -1.26 8.24
C PRO A 112 -3.88 -2.20 8.08
N ILE A 113 -4.39 -2.35 6.86
CA ILE A 113 -5.31 -3.43 6.54
C ILE A 113 -4.45 -4.67 6.27
N ILE A 114 -4.58 -5.67 7.12
CA ILE A 114 -3.83 -6.93 6.99
C ILE A 114 -4.70 -7.90 6.19
N ILE A 115 -4.26 -8.20 4.97
CA ILE A 115 -4.89 -9.22 4.13
C ILE A 115 -4.19 -10.54 4.43
N GLN A 116 -4.95 -11.51 4.94
CA GLN A 116 -4.46 -12.86 5.21
C GLN A 116 -5.17 -13.84 4.28
N GLU A 117 -4.41 -14.76 3.70
CA GLU A 117 -4.99 -15.89 3.00
C GLU A 117 -5.73 -16.75 4.03
N THR A 118 -7.05 -16.94 3.84
CA THR A 118 -7.80 -17.87 4.68
C THR A 118 -7.59 -19.23 4.06
N LYS A 119 -6.80 -20.06 4.73
CA LYS A 119 -6.49 -21.41 4.28
C LYS A 119 -7.73 -22.30 4.22
#